data_AF-A0A7Z9PUZ3-F1
#
_entry.id   AF-A0A7Z9PUZ3-F1
#
_cell.length_a   1.000
_cell.length_b   1.000
_cell.length_c   1.000
_cell.angle_alpha   90.00
_cell.angle_beta   90.00
_cell.angle_gamma   90.00
#
_symmetry.space_group_name_H-M   'P 1'
#
loop_
_entity.id
_entity.type
_entity.pdbx_description
1 polymer ?
#
loop_
_entity_poly.entity_id
_entity_poly.type
_entity_poly.pdbx_seq_one_letter_code
_entity_poly.pdbx_strand_id
1 'polypeptide(L)'
;MSRQNDFEKRWEHQVEFITRTFGPLSKDGAKRAQAHLMEELEEVLQALRDADPEHALEELADVQCLLVGVAANLGFSHQEFLQKWAWKQGVNDQRKWEKCAAGYSKHVSEVTSVE
;
A
#
# COMPACT_ATOMS: atom_id res chain seq x y z
N MET A 1 5.39 13.67 -22.12
CA MET A 1 5.45 14.04 -20.69
C MET A 1 6.28 13.00 -19.98
N SER A 2 7.13 13.37 -19.02
CA SER A 2 7.93 12.36 -18.28
C SER A 2 7.03 11.59 -17.31
N ARG A 3 7.26 10.28 -17.14
CA ARG A 3 6.46 9.40 -16.28
C ARG A 3 6.33 9.90 -14.83
N GLN A 4 7.28 10.69 -14.37
CA GLN A 4 7.30 11.27 -13.03
C GLN A 4 6.19 12.33 -12.85
N ASN A 5 5.93 13.11 -13.90
CA ASN A 5 4.91 14.15 -13.91
C ASN A 5 3.47 13.56 -13.91
N ASP A 6 3.32 12.31 -14.34
CA ASP A 6 2.02 11.61 -14.33
C ASP A 6 1.68 11.04 -12.94
N PHE A 7 2.68 10.58 -12.18
CA PHE A 7 2.46 10.07 -10.82
C PHE A 7 2.12 11.19 -9.84
N GLU A 8 2.86 12.30 -9.91
CA GLU A 8 2.60 13.49 -9.08
C GLU A 8 1.16 13.98 -9.23
N LYS A 9 0.67 14.11 -10.45
CA LYS A 9 -0.73 14.51 -10.70
C LYS A 9 -1.75 13.51 -10.16
N ARG A 10 -1.47 12.21 -10.28
CA ARG A 10 -2.36 11.17 -9.70
C ARG A 10 -2.35 11.23 -8.18
N TRP A 11 -1.19 11.44 -7.58
CA TRP A 11 -1.04 11.61 -6.15
C TRP A 11 -1.86 12.81 -5.65
N GLU A 12 -1.71 13.98 -6.28
CA GLU A 12 -2.47 15.19 -5.93
C GLU A 12 -3.97 14.95 -6.01
N HIS A 13 -4.44 14.36 -7.12
CA HIS A 13 -5.86 14.05 -7.30
C HIS A 13 -6.36 13.05 -6.24
N GLN A 14 -5.57 12.03 -5.89
CA GLN A 14 -5.92 11.09 -4.83
C GLN A 14 -5.98 11.77 -3.46
N VAL A 15 -5.02 12.63 -3.13
CA VAL A 15 -5.03 13.40 -1.87
C VAL A 15 -6.26 14.32 -1.79
N GLU A 16 -6.63 14.98 -2.88
CA GLU A 16 -7.85 15.79 -2.96
C GLU A 16 -9.11 14.93 -2.75
N PHE A 17 -9.19 13.77 -3.41
CA PHE A 17 -10.30 12.83 -3.22
C PHE A 17 -10.41 12.39 -1.75
N ILE A 18 -9.32 11.93 -1.16
CA ILE A 18 -9.29 11.48 0.25
C ILE A 18 -9.71 12.62 1.18
N THR A 19 -9.21 13.82 0.93
CA THR A 19 -9.53 14.99 1.75
C THR A 19 -11.02 15.34 1.66
N ARG A 20 -11.60 15.24 0.46
CA ARG A 20 -13.03 15.49 0.23
C ARG A 20 -13.93 14.42 0.85
N THR A 21 -13.54 13.15 0.72
CA THR A 21 -14.37 12.00 1.13
C THR A 21 -14.24 11.73 2.64
N PHE A 22 -13.02 11.72 3.16
CA PHE A 22 -12.73 11.33 4.54
C PHE A 22 -12.35 12.52 5.43
N GLY A 23 -12.40 13.74 4.91
CA GLY A 23 -12.10 14.97 5.64
C GLY A 23 -10.62 15.36 5.65
N PRO A 24 -10.27 16.46 6.32
CA PRO A 24 -8.94 17.07 6.23
C PRO A 24 -7.84 16.13 6.72
N LEU A 25 -6.64 16.31 6.14
CA LEU A 25 -5.43 15.63 6.59
C LEU A 25 -5.15 15.98 8.05
N SER A 26 -5.53 15.07 8.94
CA SER A 26 -5.62 15.30 10.38
C SER A 26 -5.60 13.95 11.09
N LYS A 27 -5.41 13.95 12.41
CA LYS A 27 -5.45 12.71 13.20
C LYS A 27 -6.76 11.93 13.02
N ASP A 28 -7.90 12.64 12.92
CA ASP A 28 -9.19 11.98 12.75
C ASP A 28 -9.46 11.59 11.30
N GLY A 29 -8.95 12.36 10.32
CA GLY A 29 -8.93 11.94 8.91
C GLY A 29 -8.11 10.67 8.70
N ALA A 30 -6.94 10.58 9.34
CA ALA A 30 -6.08 9.39 9.30
C ALA A 30 -6.77 8.15 9.87
N LYS A 31 -7.52 8.29 10.98
CA LYS A 31 -8.29 7.18 11.57
C LYS A 31 -9.39 6.68 10.63
N ARG A 32 -10.11 7.58 9.95
CA ARG A 32 -11.14 7.20 8.98
C ARG A 32 -10.53 6.52 7.76
N ALA A 33 -9.46 7.08 7.20
CA ALA A 33 -8.74 6.47 6.08
C ALA A 33 -8.18 5.08 6.46
N GLN A 34 -7.69 4.92 7.70
CA GLN A 34 -7.26 3.62 8.22
C GLN A 34 -8.42 2.62 8.34
N ALA A 35 -9.58 3.05 8.88
CA ALA A 35 -10.74 2.18 9.00
C ALA A 35 -11.21 1.67 7.62
N HIS A 36 -11.35 2.56 6.65
CA HIS A 36 -11.71 2.18 5.28
C HIS A 36 -10.64 1.32 4.62
N LEU A 37 -9.35 1.58 4.85
CA LEU A 37 -8.28 0.72 4.32
C LEU A 37 -8.42 -0.73 4.82
N MET A 38 -8.89 -0.92 6.05
CA MET A 38 -9.15 -2.27 6.57
C MET A 38 -10.38 -2.91 5.92
N GLU A 39 -11.43 -2.12 5.66
CA GLU A 39 -12.63 -2.57 4.92
C GLU A 39 -12.25 -3.05 3.51
N GLU A 40 -11.55 -2.23 2.70
CA GLU A 40 -11.19 -2.65 1.33
C GLU A 40 -10.24 -3.86 1.31
N LEU A 41 -9.39 -4.02 2.33
CA LEU A 41 -8.57 -5.23 2.45
C LEU A 41 -9.42 -6.47 2.72
N GLU A 42 -10.50 -6.36 3.50
CA GLU A 42 -11.46 -7.44 3.70
C GLU A 42 -12.23 -7.76 2.42
N GLU A 43 -12.59 -6.75 1.62
CA GLU A 43 -13.25 -6.91 0.33
C GLU A 43 -12.35 -7.59 -0.71
N VAL A 44 -11.06 -7.20 -0.82
CA VAL A 44 -10.06 -7.93 -1.62
C VAL A 44 -10.01 -9.41 -1.22
N LEU A 45 -9.93 -9.70 0.08
CA LEU A 45 -9.88 -11.08 0.56
C LEU A 45 -11.16 -11.85 0.24
N GLN A 46 -12.32 -11.19 0.28
CA GLN A 46 -13.59 -11.78 -0.10
C GLN A 46 -13.64 -12.08 -1.60
N ALA A 47 -13.29 -11.13 -2.46
CA ALA A 47 -13.26 -11.31 -3.92
C ALA A 47 -12.29 -12.44 -4.33
N LEU A 48 -11.15 -12.55 -3.66
CA LEU A 48 -10.21 -13.67 -3.86
C LEU A 48 -10.80 -15.03 -3.46
N ARG A 49 -11.58 -15.08 -2.36
CA ARG A 49 -12.28 -16.32 -1.95
C ARG A 49 -13.36 -16.72 -2.95
N ASP A 50 -14.06 -15.75 -3.51
CA ASP A 50 -15.14 -15.96 -4.47
C ASP A 50 -14.63 -16.19 -5.90
N ALA A 51 -13.31 -16.11 -6.11
CA ALA A 51 -12.65 -16.20 -7.41
C ALA A 51 -13.20 -15.18 -8.43
N ASP A 52 -13.47 -13.95 -7.97
CA ASP A 52 -13.94 -12.82 -8.77
C ASP A 52 -12.78 -11.85 -9.06
N PRO A 53 -12.11 -11.98 -10.23
CA PRO A 53 -10.94 -11.17 -10.55
C PRO A 53 -11.27 -9.71 -10.89
N GLU A 54 -12.49 -9.41 -11.33
CA GLU A 54 -12.89 -8.03 -11.65
C GLU A 54 -13.09 -7.25 -10.37
N HIS A 55 -13.88 -7.80 -9.44
CA HIS A 55 -14.08 -7.21 -8.12
C HIS A 55 -12.75 -7.10 -7.36
N ALA A 56 -11.90 -8.15 -7.38
CA ALA A 56 -10.58 -8.06 -6.73
C ALA A 56 -9.69 -6.94 -7.31
N LEU A 57 -9.80 -6.63 -8.61
CA LEU A 57 -9.03 -5.55 -9.23
C LEU A 57 -9.55 -4.17 -8.79
N GLU A 58 -10.87 -4.02 -8.66
CA GLU A 58 -11.50 -2.80 -8.13
C GLU A 58 -11.03 -2.53 -6.70
N GLU A 59 -11.13 -3.52 -5.82
CA GLU A 59 -10.74 -3.35 -4.41
C GLU A 59 -9.24 -3.14 -4.21
N LEU A 60 -8.40 -3.76 -5.05
CA LEU A 60 -6.96 -3.47 -5.06
C LEU A 60 -6.66 -2.02 -5.45
N ALA A 61 -7.46 -1.42 -6.34
CA ALA A 61 -7.31 -0.02 -6.71
C ALA A 61 -7.73 0.91 -5.57
N ASP A 62 -8.77 0.57 -4.83
CA ASP A 62 -9.23 1.35 -3.66
C ASP A 62 -8.24 1.27 -2.50
N VAL A 63 -7.67 0.10 -2.23
CA VAL A 63 -6.52 -0.06 -1.30
C VAL A 63 -5.37 0.85 -1.70
N GLN A 64 -5.00 0.90 -2.99
CA GLN A 64 -3.93 1.77 -3.47
C GLN A 64 -4.25 3.25 -3.21
N CYS A 65 -5.49 3.67 -3.47
CA CYS A 65 -5.96 5.03 -3.25
C CYS A 65 -5.87 5.42 -1.76
N LEU A 66 -6.33 4.55 -0.87
CA LEU A 66 -6.34 4.78 0.57
C LEU A 66 -4.92 4.78 1.16
N LEU A 67 -3.99 3.98 0.65
CA LEU A 67 -2.58 4.01 1.07
C LEU A 67 -1.92 5.38 0.81
N VAL A 68 -2.24 6.02 -0.31
CA VAL A 68 -1.80 7.40 -0.62
C VAL A 68 -2.40 8.38 0.39
N GLY A 69 -3.70 8.24 0.68
CA GLY A 69 -4.38 9.02 1.71
C GLY A 69 -3.74 8.91 3.09
N VAL A 70 -3.38 7.69 3.51
CA VAL A 70 -2.69 7.44 4.78
C VAL A 70 -1.30 8.08 4.78
N ALA A 71 -0.53 7.91 3.70
CA ALA A 71 0.80 8.51 3.59
C ALA A 71 0.75 10.05 3.65
N ALA A 72 -0.20 10.67 2.95
CA ALA A 72 -0.42 12.11 2.98
C ALA A 72 -0.86 12.60 4.38
N ASN A 73 -1.72 11.85 5.08
CA ASN A 73 -2.11 12.15 6.46
C ASN A 73 -0.93 12.10 7.45
N LEU A 74 0.09 11.29 7.15
CA LEU A 74 1.33 11.23 7.90
C LEU A 74 2.34 12.33 7.51
N GLY A 75 1.98 13.19 6.56
CA GLY A 75 2.80 14.32 6.10
C GLY A 75 3.84 13.95 5.04
N PHE A 76 3.76 12.77 4.43
CA PHE A 76 4.68 12.38 3.38
C PHE A 76 4.27 12.94 2.02
N SER A 77 5.25 13.43 1.28
CA SER A 77 5.11 13.77 -0.14
C SER A 77 5.16 12.54 -1.04
N HIS A 78 4.69 12.69 -2.28
CA HIS A 78 4.80 11.66 -3.31
C HIS A 78 6.27 11.23 -3.55
N GLN A 79 7.21 12.18 -3.45
CA GLN A 79 8.64 11.90 -3.66
C GLN A 79 9.21 11.03 -2.54
N GLU A 80 8.92 11.37 -1.28
CA GLU A 80 9.35 10.58 -0.12
C GLU A 80 8.77 9.17 -0.17
N PHE A 81 7.50 9.05 -0.55
CA PHE A 81 6.85 7.74 -0.70
C PHE A 81 7.52 6.89 -1.78
N LEU A 82 7.77 7.43 -2.97
CA LEU A 82 8.45 6.72 -4.06
C LEU A 82 9.89 6.34 -3.72
N GLN A 83 10.64 7.24 -3.07
CA GLN A 83 12.00 6.95 -2.61
C GLN A 83 12.00 5.81 -1.59
N LYS A 84 11.04 5.81 -0.65
CA LYS A 84 10.91 4.75 0.36
C LYS A 84 10.52 3.42 -0.28
N TRP A 85 9.61 3.44 -1.26
CA TRP A 85 9.24 2.28 -2.04
C TRP A 85 10.45 1.68 -2.75
N ALA A 86 11.18 2.49 -3.53
CA ALA A 86 12.34 2.03 -4.30
C ALA A 86 13.44 1.45 -3.39
N TRP A 87 13.73 2.13 -2.27
CA TRP A 87 14.64 1.61 -1.25
C TRP A 87 14.17 0.26 -0.70
N LYS A 88 12.87 0.14 -0.38
CA LYS A 88 12.31 -1.08 0.20
C LYS A 88 12.33 -2.26 -0.78
N GLN A 89 12.11 -2.01 -2.07
CA GLN A 89 12.29 -3.00 -3.13
C GLN A 89 13.73 -3.50 -3.17
N GLY A 90 14.72 -2.59 -3.21
CA GLY A 90 16.14 -2.99 -3.20
C GLY A 90 16.52 -3.82 -1.97
N VAL A 91 15.97 -3.50 -0.79
CA VAL A 91 16.13 -4.33 0.41
C VAL A 91 15.48 -5.71 0.23
N ASN A 92 14.27 -5.79 -0.33
CA ASN A 92 13.56 -7.05 -0.52
C ASN A 92 14.22 -7.95 -1.57
N ASP A 93 14.85 -7.39 -2.59
CA ASP A 93 15.60 -8.14 -3.61
C ASP A 93 16.86 -8.79 -3.04
N GLN A 94 17.46 -8.19 -2.00
CA GLN A 94 18.61 -8.71 -1.28
C GLN A 94 18.25 -9.76 -0.22
N ARG A 95 16.97 -9.89 0.12
CA ARG A 95 16.52 -10.83 1.17
C ARG A 95 16.48 -12.26 0.64
N LYS A 96 16.81 -13.20 1.54
CA LYS A 96 16.55 -14.62 1.30
C LYS A 96 15.09 -14.93 1.61
N TRP A 97 14.38 -15.41 0.61
CA TRP A 97 12.99 -15.84 0.71
C TRP A 97 12.93 -17.37 0.65
N GLU A 98 12.22 -17.97 1.59
CA GLU A 98 11.95 -19.40 1.59
C GLU A 98 10.47 -19.62 1.30
N LYS A 99 10.18 -20.57 0.40
CA LYS A 99 8.82 -21.04 0.14
C LYS A 99 8.46 -22.07 1.20
N CYS A 100 7.45 -21.78 2.02
CA CYS A 100 6.96 -22.72 3.01
C CYS A 100 6.02 -23.74 2.34
N ALA A 101 6.01 -24.98 2.87
CA ALA A 101 5.15 -26.05 2.37
C ALA A 101 3.65 -25.71 2.42
N ALA A 102 3.26 -24.81 3.34
CA ALA A 102 1.89 -24.30 3.47
C ALA A 102 1.49 -23.25 2.41
N GLY A 103 2.30 -23.01 1.38
CA GLY A 103 1.96 -22.17 0.24
C GLY A 103 2.24 -20.68 0.39
N TYR A 104 2.82 -20.23 1.50
CA TYR A 104 3.28 -18.85 1.68
C TYR A 104 4.81 -18.74 1.61
N SER A 105 5.33 -17.55 1.38
CA SER A 105 6.77 -17.26 1.42
C SER A 105 7.11 -16.48 2.69
N LYS A 106 8.26 -16.76 3.30
CA LYS A 106 8.78 -16.00 4.45
C LYS A 106 10.18 -15.48 4.18
N HIS A 107 10.50 -14.31 4.73
CA HIS A 107 11.88 -13.85 4.81
C HIS A 107 12.62 -14.63 5.89
N VAL A 108 13.75 -15.23 5.53
CA VAL A 108 14.65 -15.91 6.48
C VAL A 108 15.82 -14.96 6.73
N SER A 109 15.78 -14.25 7.85
CA SER A 109 17.00 -13.62 8.37
C SER A 109 17.95 -14.74 8.72
N GLU A 110 19.18 -14.76 8.17
CA GLU A 110 20.20 -15.67 8.67
C GLU A 110 20.31 -15.47 10.18
N VAL A 111 19.89 -16.49 10.94
CA VAL A 111 20.36 -16.67 12.30
C VAL A 111 21.72 -17.33 12.13
N THR A 112 22.78 -16.53 12.08
CA THR A 112 24.11 -17.03 12.44
C THR A 112 24.11 -17.22 13.95
N SER A 113 23.53 -18.32 14.42
CA SER A 113 23.91 -18.90 15.69
C SER A 113 25.34 -19.42 15.50
N VAL A 114 26.29 -18.65 16.01
CA VAL A 114 27.67 -19.08 16.16
C VAL A 114 27.67 -20.15 17.25
N GLU A 115 27.99 -21.40 16.90
CA GLU A 115 28.56 -22.38 17.83
C GLU A 115 30.08 -22.24 17.83
#